data_AF-A0A392UN50-F1
#
_entry.id   AF-A0A392UN50-F1
#
_cell.length_a   1.000
_cell.length_b   1.000
_cell.length_c   1.000
_cell.angle_alpha   90.00
_cell.angle_beta   90.00
_cell.angle_gamma   90.00
#
_symmetry.space_group_name_H-M   'P 1'
#
loop_
_entity.id
_entity.type
_entity.pdbx_description
1 polymer ?
#
loop_
_entity_poly.entity_id
_entity_poly.type
_entity_poly.pdbx_seq_one_letter_code
_entity_poly.pdbx_strand_id
1 'polypeptide(L)' 'MFIPGWKWDNIAMDFVGGLPNTKKGNEVIWVVVDRLTKYAHFIAIRKGTLVPKLAEIYVEQIVKLHG' A
#
# COMPACT_ATOMS: atom_id res chain seq x y z
N MET A 1 4.54 -21.89 9.53
CA MET A 1 4.65 -20.84 8.49
C MET A 1 3.51 -21.06 7.51
N PHE A 2 2.54 -20.15 7.43
CA PHE A 2 1.42 -20.26 6.49
C PHE A 2 1.86 -19.78 5.10
N ILE A 3 1.67 -20.59 4.07
CA ILE A 3 1.91 -20.22 2.67
C ILE A 3 0.54 -19.91 2.05
N PRO A 4 0.31 -18.70 1.50
CA PRO A 4 -0.96 -18.37 0.86
C PRO A 4 -1.24 -19.27 -0.34
N GLY A 5 -2.52 -19.64 -0.53
CA GLY A 5 -2.94 -20.54 -1.61
C GLY A 5 -3.04 -19.86 -2.98
N TRP A 6 -3.34 -18.57 -3.00
CA TRP A 6 -3.47 -17.78 -4.23
C TRP A 6 -2.84 -16.40 -4.10
N LYS A 7 -2.58 -15.76 -5.25
CA LYS A 7 -2.13 -14.37 -5.30
C LYS A 7 -3.17 -13.46 -4.64
N TRP A 8 -2.74 -12.48 -3.88
CA TRP A 8 -3.58 -11.51 -3.16
C TRP A 8 -4.42 -12.06 -2.00
N ASP A 9 -4.32 -13.35 -1.67
CA ASP A 9 -4.97 -13.93 -0.47
C ASP A 9 -4.36 -13.43 0.85
N ASN A 10 -3.07 -13.09 0.84
CA ASN A 10 -2.38 -12.62 2.03
C ASN A 10 -1.49 -11.43 1.70
N ILE A 11 -1.91 -10.27 2.20
CA ILE A 11 -1.28 -8.99 1.91
C ILE A 11 -0.58 -8.50 3.18
N ALA A 12 0.68 -8.10 3.03
CA ALA A 12 1.39 -7.34 4.05
C ALA A 12 1.34 -5.85 3.68
N MET A 13 1.16 -4.98 4.67
CA MET A 13 1.14 -3.54 4.49
C MET A 13 2.04 -2.86 5.51
N ASP A 14 2.76 -1.82 5.10
CA ASP A 14 3.57 -1.00 6.01
C ASP A 14 3.74 0.43 5.49
N PHE A 15 4.13 1.35 6.37
CA PHE A 15 4.35 2.76 6.04
C PHE A 15 5.81 3.15 6.28
N VAL A 16 6.48 3.56 5.21
CA VAL A 16 7.84 4.11 5.28
C VAL A 16 7.77 5.63 5.32
N GLY A 17 7.96 6.21 6.50
CA GLY A 17 7.95 7.65 6.72
C GLY A 17 9.35 8.27 6.86
N GLY A 18 9.40 9.57 7.15
CA GLY A 18 10.66 10.32 7.31
C GLY A 18 11.34 10.67 5.98
N LEU A 19 10.59 10.61 4.88
CA LEU A 19 11.09 10.94 3.55
C LEU A 19 11.04 12.45 3.30
N PRO A 20 11.91 13.00 2.44
CA PRO A 20 11.79 14.36 1.97
C PRO A 20 10.41 14.60 1.32
N ASN A 21 9.84 15.76 1.60
CA ASN A 21 8.51 16.08 1.10
C ASN A 21 8.54 16.37 -0.41
N THR A 22 7.64 15.76 -1.16
CA THR A 22 7.44 16.04 -2.58
C THR A 22 6.75 17.40 -2.80
N LYS A 23 6.74 17.93 -4.04
CA LYS A 23 5.95 19.13 -4.38
C LYS A 23 4.45 19.01 -4.04
N LYS A 24 3.93 17.79 -3.92
CA LYS A 24 2.53 17.49 -3.60
C LYS A 24 2.27 17.27 -2.11
N GLY A 25 3.25 17.43 -1.21
CA GLY A 25 3.05 17.25 0.22
C GLY A 25 3.28 15.82 0.72
N ASN A 26 3.58 14.86 -0.17
CA ASN A 26 3.76 13.46 0.21
C ASN A 26 5.14 13.23 0.83
N GLU A 27 5.17 12.49 1.94
CA GLU A 27 6.35 12.23 2.77
C GLU A 27 6.37 10.83 3.39
N VAL A 28 5.40 10.00 3.00
CA VAL A 28 5.29 8.60 3.40
C VAL A 28 5.05 7.75 2.16
N ILE A 29 5.73 6.61 2.07
CA ILE A 29 5.40 5.56 1.10
C ILE A 29 4.58 4.50 1.83
N TRP A 30 3.36 4.27 1.37
CA TRP A 30 2.56 3.12 1.76
C TRP A 30 2.92 1.93 0.87
N VAL A 31 3.46 0.88 1.50
CA VAL A 31 3.88 -0.35 0.84
C VAL A 31 2.78 -1.39 0.99
N VAL A 32 2.36 -1.98 -0.11
CA VAL A 32 1.38 -3.07 -0.15
C VAL A 32 1.99 -4.24 -0.90
N VAL A 33 2.15 -5.39 -0.23
CA VAL A 33 2.89 -6.54 -0.75
C VAL A 33 2.01 -7.79 -0.76
N ASP A 34 1.87 -8.43 -1.92
CA ASP A 34 1.36 -9.80 -2.00
C ASP A 34 2.43 -10.77 -1.50
N ARG A 35 2.16 -11.47 -0.39
CA ARG A 35 3.20 -12.28 0.27
C ARG A 35 3.57 -13.53 -0.51
N LEU A 36 2.71 -14.00 -1.42
CA LEU A 36 2.98 -15.16 -2.28
C LEU A 36 3.92 -14.78 -3.42
N THR A 37 3.53 -13.84 -4.27
CA THR A 37 4.29 -13.44 -5.47
C THR A 37 5.44 -12.46 -5.17
N LYS A 38 5.45 -11.85 -3.98
CA LYS A 38 6.34 -10.74 -3.59
C LYS A 38 6.15 -9.47 -4.42
N TYR A 39 5.08 -9.36 -5.19
CA TYR A 39 4.76 -8.15 -5.92
C TYR A 39 4.38 -7.03 -4.93
N ALA A 40 4.92 -5.83 -5.14
CA ALA A 40 4.75 -4.69 -4.25
C ALA A 40 4.22 -3.47 -5.00
N HIS A 41 3.27 -2.77 -4.39
CA HIS A 41 2.85 -1.44 -4.79
C HIS A 41 3.38 -0.43 -3.79
N PHE A 42 3.90 0.69 -4.31
CA PHE A 42 4.41 1.80 -3.53
C PHE A 42 3.56 3.03 -3.82
N ILE A 43 2.78 3.45 -2.83
CA ILE A 43 1.85 4.56 -2.96
C ILE A 43 2.37 5.74 -2.12
N ALA A 44 2.67 6.86 -2.78
CA ALA A 44 3.07 8.07 -2.08
C ALA A 44 1.85 8.74 -1.43
N ILE A 45 1.89 8.94 -0.11
CA ILE A 45 0.83 9.58 0.67
C ILE A 45 1.38 10.69 1.57
N ARG A 46 0.49 11.52 2.11
CA ARG A 46 0.83 12.50 3.14
C ARG A 46 0.78 11.85 4.52
N LYS A 47 1.66 12.27 5.44
CA LYS A 47 1.51 11.88 6.85
C LYS A 47 0.17 12.39 7.39
N GLY A 48 -0.47 11.58 8.23
CA GLY A 48 -1.79 11.91 8.79
C GLY A 48 -2.95 11.76 7.81
N THR A 49 -2.75 11.10 6.65
CA THR A 49 -3.87 10.73 5.78
C THR A 49 -4.86 9.88 6.57
N LEU A 50 -6.13 10.29 6.59
CA LEU A 50 -7.18 9.62 7.36
C LEU A 50 -7.47 8.22 6.81
N VAL A 51 -7.83 7.29 7.71
CA VAL A 51 -8.14 5.89 7.35
C VAL A 51 -9.20 5.76 6.24
N PRO A 52 -10.32 6.52 6.23
CA PRO A 52 -11.27 6.46 5.11
C PRO A 52 -10.62 6.81 3.77
N LYS A 53 -9.73 7.80 3.74
CA LYS A 53 -9.03 8.18 2.52
C LYS A 53 -8.01 7.13 2.09
N LEU A 54 -7.34 6.46 3.04
CA LEU A 54 -6.49 5.31 2.75
C LEU A 54 -7.29 4.15 2.14
N ALA A 55 -8.49 3.87 2.65
CA ALA A 55 -9.36 2.83 2.10
C ALA A 55 -9.78 3.16 0.66
N GLU A 56 -10.16 4.40 0.36
CA GLU A 56 -10.43 4.86 -1.01
C GLU A 56 -9.23 4.63 -1.93
N ILE A 57 -8.05 5.09 -1.52
CA ILE A 57 -6.80 4.93 -2.27
C ILE A 57 -6.48 3.45 -2.51
N TYR A 58 -6.70 2.59 -1.50
CA TYR A 58 -6.48 1.16 -1.61
C TYR A 58 -7.39 0.52 -2.65
N VAL A 59 -8.68 0.88 -2.65
CA VAL A 59 -9.61 0.38 -3.67
C VAL A 59 -9.23 0.87 -5.06
N GLU A 60 -8.92 2.16 -5.20
CA GLU A 60 -8.60 2.79 -6.49
C GLU A 60 -7.28 2.30 -7.10
N GLN A 61 -6.27 2.00 -6.28
CA GLN A 61 -4.93 1.69 -6.75
C GLN A 61 -4.54 0.21 -6.63
N ILE A 62 -5.12 -0.53 -5.67
CA ILE A 62 -4.79 -1.95 -5.45
C ILE A 62 -5.93 -2.84 -5.92
N VAL A 63 -7.12 -2.72 -5.30
CA VAL A 63 -8.26 -3.63 -5.59
C VAL A 63 -8.63 -3.58 -7.07
N LYS A 64 -8.67 -2.38 -7.66
CA LYS A 64 -8.93 -2.20 -9.10
C LYS A 64 -8.04 -3.05 -10.02
N LEU A 65 -6.81 -3.33 -9.60
CA LEU A 65 -5.84 -4.08 -10.42
C LEU A 65 -5.93 -5.60 -10.21
N HIS A 66 -6.44 -6.05 -9.06
CA HIS A 66 -6.28 -7.45 -8.62
C HIS A 66 -7.58 -8.17 -8.29
N GLY A 67 -8.70 -7.44 -8.14
CA GLY A 67 -10.03 -8.00 -7.89
C GLY A 67 -10.32 -8.20 -6.41
#